data_AF-A0A7W7U7S9-F1
#
_entry.id   AF-A0A7W7U7S9-F1
#
_cell.length_a   1.000
_cell.length_b   1.000
_cell.length_c   1.000
_cell.angle_alpha   90.00
_cell.angle_beta   90.00
_cell.angle_gamma   90.00
#
_symmetry.space_group_name_H-M   'P 1'
#
loop_
_entity.id
_entity.type
_entity.pdbx_description
1 polymer ?
#
loop_
_entity_poly.entity_id
_entity_poly.type
_entity_poly.pdbx_seq_one_letter_code
_entity_poly.pdbx_strand_id
1 'polypeptide(L)'
;MSDTAHGITTGAVARRLGVSPTTVRSWDQRYGIGPAARVDGRHRRWSPADVAMLEEMCRLTASGVPPAEAARAAQQVRTGAETAVDVPPARTGRAGPGSGLPLGDVRQECRGLARAAVRLDAPAMERLLREVLAEHGLVTAWEEVMAPTLHAVGRKWESSDDRYVEVEHLLSWHVSTALRRAASTGPAIASPTAPVVLACVPAEQHTLPLEALAAGLAERGLPTRMFGAAVPAEALDAAVRRSGPAAVALWSQARSTADHALARHVATTAFGVRGARTAPLVLLAGPGWLGRPPAPGTVRPTGLREAIGVISRLYGGPAGDAAG
;
A
#
# COMPACT_ATOMS: atom_id res chain seq x y z
N MET A 1 15.71 50.14 3.62
CA MET A 1 16.57 49.90 2.44
C MET A 1 16.59 48.39 2.21
N SER A 2 15.47 47.74 1.88
CA SER A 2 14.73 47.70 0.59
C SER A 2 15.40 46.81 -0.45
N ASP A 3 15.25 45.48 -0.30
CA ASP A 3 15.47 44.53 -1.40
C ASP A 3 14.52 43.31 -1.39
N THR A 4 13.31 43.46 -0.83
CA THR A 4 12.26 42.42 -0.85
C THR A 4 11.30 42.55 -2.04
N ALA A 5 11.54 43.53 -2.93
CA ALA A 5 10.70 43.79 -4.11
C ALA A 5 11.04 42.91 -5.33
N HIS A 6 12.18 42.22 -5.30
CA HIS A 6 12.60 41.34 -6.40
C HIS A 6 12.04 39.93 -6.17
N GLY A 7 10.86 39.65 -6.75
CA GLY A 7 10.22 38.34 -6.67
C GLY A 7 11.16 37.18 -7.02
N ILE A 8 10.98 36.05 -6.36
CA ILE A 8 11.87 34.88 -6.45
C ILE A 8 11.55 34.00 -7.67
N THR A 9 12.54 33.29 -8.19
CA THR A 9 12.36 32.45 -9.39
C THR A 9 11.50 31.23 -9.09
N THR A 10 10.83 30.70 -10.11
CA THR A 10 10.02 29.46 -9.99
C THR A 10 10.81 28.28 -9.41
N GLY A 11 12.11 28.19 -9.72
CA GLY A 11 12.98 27.16 -9.14
C GLY A 11 13.28 27.36 -7.64
N ALA A 12 13.41 28.61 -7.19
CA ALA A 12 13.57 28.92 -5.78
C ALA A 12 12.27 28.67 -4.98
N VAL A 13 11.11 29.00 -5.56
CA VAL A 13 9.79 28.69 -5.00
C VAL A 13 9.59 27.19 -4.85
N ALA A 14 9.87 26.44 -5.92
CA ALA A 14 9.77 24.98 -5.93
C ALA A 14 10.61 24.34 -4.81
N ARG A 15 11.86 24.79 -4.65
CA ARG A 15 12.76 24.32 -3.60
C ARG A 15 12.26 24.65 -2.20
N ARG A 16 11.72 25.87 -2.01
CA ARG A 16 11.17 26.32 -0.72
C ARG A 16 9.91 25.55 -0.32
N LEU A 17 9.08 25.18 -1.29
CA LEU A 17 7.85 24.42 -1.08
C LEU A 17 8.06 22.89 -1.08
N GLY A 18 9.26 22.42 -1.42
CA GLY A 18 9.56 20.99 -1.54
C GLY A 18 8.80 20.29 -2.66
N VAL A 19 8.47 21.00 -3.74
CA VAL A 19 7.78 20.47 -4.93
C VAL A 19 8.61 20.72 -6.20
N SER A 20 8.30 20.05 -7.31
CA SER A 20 9.05 20.28 -8.56
C SER A 20 8.73 21.64 -9.20
N PRO A 21 9.66 22.28 -9.92
CA PRO A 21 9.37 23.49 -10.71
C PRO A 21 8.24 23.28 -11.73
N THR A 22 8.04 22.04 -12.19
CA THR A 22 6.98 21.65 -13.13
C THR A 22 5.61 21.63 -12.44
N THR A 23 5.55 21.22 -11.17
CA THR A 23 4.35 21.27 -10.32
C THR A 23 3.90 22.71 -10.11
N VAL A 24 4.83 23.62 -9.80
CA VAL A 24 4.55 25.06 -9.65
C VAL A 24 4.01 25.67 -10.95
N ARG A 25 4.57 25.30 -12.11
CA ARG A 25 4.07 25.73 -13.43
C ARG A 25 2.69 25.16 -13.76
N SER A 26 2.42 23.91 -13.37
CA SER A 26 1.13 23.26 -13.57
C SER A 26 0.03 23.92 -12.73
N TRP A 27 0.34 24.37 -11.51
CA TRP A 27 -0.64 25.09 -10.67
C TRP A 27 -1.01 26.48 -11.20
N ASP A 28 -0.04 27.21 -11.76
CA ASP A 28 -0.28 28.47 -12.49
C ASP A 28 -1.21 28.23 -13.70
N GLN A 29 -0.93 27.21 -14.51
CA GLN A 29 -1.70 26.91 -15.71
C GLN A 29 -3.10 26.32 -15.43
N ARG A 30 -3.22 25.41 -14.45
CA ARG A 30 -4.44 24.61 -14.22
C ARG A 30 -5.39 25.23 -13.23
N TYR A 31 -4.88 26.01 -12.27
CA TYR A 31 -5.67 26.61 -11.21
C TYR A 31 -5.60 28.14 -11.21
N GLY A 32 -4.80 28.77 -12.07
CA GLY A 32 -4.66 30.22 -12.11
C GLY A 32 -3.88 30.79 -10.91
N ILE A 33 -3.14 29.96 -10.18
CA ILE A 33 -2.29 30.37 -9.05
C ILE A 33 -0.92 30.78 -9.60
N GLY A 34 -0.92 31.84 -10.40
CA GLY A 34 0.24 32.41 -11.03
C GLY A 34 0.71 33.70 -10.35
N PRO A 35 1.97 34.11 -10.57
CA PRO A 35 2.48 35.38 -10.07
C PRO A 35 1.69 36.56 -10.65
N ALA A 36 1.32 37.52 -9.80
CA ALA A 36 0.44 38.63 -10.15
C ALA A 36 1.00 39.58 -11.23
N ALA A 37 2.33 39.67 -11.38
CA ALA A 37 3.00 40.49 -12.38
C ALA A 37 3.72 39.62 -13.42
N ARG A 38 3.21 39.62 -14.66
CA ARG A 38 3.96 39.13 -15.83
C ARG A 38 4.80 40.30 -16.35
N VAL A 39 6.09 40.31 -16.05
CA VAL A 39 7.02 41.22 -16.73
C VAL A 39 7.36 40.60 -18.07
N ASP A 40 7.03 41.28 -19.16
CA ASP A 40 7.20 40.78 -20.52
C ASP A 40 8.64 40.34 -20.80
N GLY A 41 8.81 39.07 -21.14
CA GLY A 41 10.03 38.54 -21.76
C GLY A 41 11.14 37.96 -20.85
N ARG A 42 11.00 37.91 -19.51
CA ARG A 42 11.97 37.19 -18.65
C ARG A 42 11.32 36.30 -17.59
N HIS A 43 12.09 35.33 -17.10
CA HIS A 43 11.74 34.30 -16.10
C HIS A 43 10.72 34.78 -15.05
N ARG A 44 9.65 34.00 -14.87
CA ARG A 44 8.55 34.26 -13.91
C ARG A 44 9.08 34.52 -12.50
N ARG A 45 8.76 35.69 -11.94
CA ARG A 45 9.11 36.11 -10.58
C ARG A 45 7.87 36.07 -9.68
N TRP A 46 7.99 35.38 -8.55
CA TRP A 46 6.92 35.19 -7.57
C TRP A 46 7.09 36.18 -6.43
N SER A 47 6.04 36.95 -6.15
CA SER A 47 6.03 37.88 -5.01
C SER A 47 5.88 37.12 -3.68
N PRO A 48 6.22 37.74 -2.53
CA PRO A 48 5.99 37.14 -1.23
C PRO A 48 4.52 36.70 -1.00
N ALA A 49 3.55 37.44 -1.53
CA ALA A 49 2.14 37.08 -1.46
C ALA A 49 1.80 35.85 -2.30
N ASP A 50 2.42 35.69 -3.48
CA ASP A 50 2.22 34.50 -4.31
C ASP A 50 2.83 33.26 -3.63
N VAL A 51 3.96 33.42 -2.93
CA VAL A 51 4.59 32.34 -2.16
C VAL A 51 3.73 31.94 -0.97
N ALA A 52 3.17 32.90 -0.22
CA ALA A 52 2.29 32.61 0.91
C ALA A 52 1.02 31.85 0.48
N MET A 53 0.44 32.20 -0.67
CA MET A 53 -0.69 31.46 -1.26
C MET A 53 -0.31 30.03 -1.64
N LEU A 54 0.89 29.81 -2.17
CA LEU A 54 1.37 28.47 -2.47
C LEU A 54 1.68 27.65 -1.20
N GLU A 55 2.23 28.29 -0.17
CA GLU A 55 2.44 27.68 1.16
C GLU A 55 1.08 27.28 1.78
N GLU A 56 0.06 28.11 1.65
CA GLU A 56 -1.31 27.84 2.12
C GLU A 56 -2.01 26.75 1.32
N MET A 57 -1.87 26.76 -0.02
CA MET A 57 -2.34 25.67 -0.86
C MET A 57 -1.66 24.35 -0.49
N CYS A 58 -0.36 24.37 -0.22
CA CYS A 58 0.39 23.21 0.27
C CYS A 58 -0.11 22.75 1.65
N ARG A 59 -0.41 23.69 2.56
CA ARG A 59 -0.96 23.40 3.90
C ARG A 59 -2.34 22.75 3.82
N LEU A 60 -3.24 23.31 3.02
CA LEU A 60 -4.61 22.79 2.82
C LEU A 60 -4.59 21.43 2.11
N THR A 61 -3.72 21.27 1.11
CA THR A 61 -3.52 19.99 0.44
C THR A 61 -2.94 18.96 1.41
N ALA A 62 -2.01 19.38 2.28
CA ALA A 62 -1.48 18.53 3.34
C ALA A 62 -2.56 18.13 4.35
N SER A 63 -3.50 19.01 4.71
CA SER A 63 -4.64 18.66 5.59
C SER A 63 -5.73 17.82 4.90
N GLY A 64 -5.51 17.40 3.65
CA GLY A 64 -6.40 16.49 2.92
C GLY A 64 -7.44 17.18 2.04
N VAL A 65 -7.38 18.51 1.89
CA VAL A 65 -8.25 19.24 0.96
C VAL A 65 -7.79 18.94 -0.48
N PRO A 66 -8.70 18.59 -1.40
CA PRO A 66 -8.37 18.38 -2.81
C PRO A 66 -7.64 19.60 -3.41
N PRO A 67 -6.61 19.43 -4.26
CA PRO A 67 -5.81 20.55 -4.78
C PRO A 67 -6.63 21.67 -5.46
N ALA A 68 -7.74 21.35 -6.11
CA ALA A 68 -8.63 22.34 -6.72
C ALA A 68 -9.47 23.14 -5.69
N GLU A 69 -9.75 22.56 -4.51
CA GLU A 69 -10.42 23.23 -3.39
C GLU A 69 -9.42 24.00 -2.55
N ALA A 70 -8.24 23.43 -2.29
CA ALA A 70 -7.12 24.10 -1.65
C ALA A 70 -6.66 25.33 -2.47
N ALA A 71 -6.64 25.20 -3.80
CA ALA A 71 -6.36 26.30 -4.71
C ALA A 71 -7.41 27.42 -4.62
N ARG A 72 -8.69 27.07 -4.59
CA ARG A 72 -9.80 28.03 -4.44
C ARG A 72 -9.76 28.73 -3.08
N ALA A 73 -9.54 28.00 -1.99
CA ALA A 73 -9.42 28.55 -0.65
C ALA A 73 -8.18 29.45 -0.49
N ALA A 74 -7.03 29.05 -1.06
CA ALA A 74 -5.81 29.87 -1.05
C ALA A 74 -5.96 31.15 -1.91
N GLN A 75 -6.75 31.10 -2.99
CA GLN A 75 -7.12 32.29 -3.76
C GLN A 75 -8.07 33.22 -3.00
N GLN A 76 -9.01 32.67 -2.21
CA GLN A 76 -9.95 33.45 -1.41
C GLN A 76 -9.27 34.32 -0.35
N VAL A 77 -8.13 33.87 0.19
CA VAL A 77 -7.25 34.64 1.10
C VAL A 77 -6.69 35.90 0.42
N ARG A 78 -6.50 35.90 -0.91
CA ARG A 78 -6.12 37.12 -1.67
C ARG A 78 -7.26 38.11 -1.87
N THR A 79 -8.50 37.63 -1.86
CA THR A 79 -9.71 38.44 -2.07
C THR A 79 -10.42 38.85 -0.78
N GLY A 80 -9.90 38.45 0.39
CA GLY A 80 -10.37 38.96 1.69
C GLY A 80 -11.78 38.50 2.09
N ALA A 81 -12.17 37.26 1.79
CA ALA A 81 -13.44 36.69 2.25
C ALA A 81 -13.18 35.60 3.32
N GLU A 82 -13.37 35.96 4.59
CA GLU A 82 -13.28 35.05 5.73
C GLU A 82 -14.59 34.25 5.89
N THR A 83 -14.49 32.93 5.98
CA THR A 83 -15.46 32.11 6.73
C THR A 83 -14.71 31.18 7.66
N ALA A 84 -14.89 31.40 8.96
CA ALA A 84 -14.38 30.59 10.04
C ALA A 84 -15.04 29.20 10.06
N VAL A 85 -14.23 28.15 10.21
CA VAL A 85 -14.71 26.84 10.66
C VAL A 85 -13.94 26.47 11.91
N ASP A 86 -14.71 26.31 12.98
CA ASP A 86 -14.34 26.03 14.36
C ASP A 86 -13.80 24.59 14.53
N VAL A 87 -12.75 24.41 15.34
CA VAL A 87 -12.15 23.10 15.66
C VAL A 87 -12.11 22.96 17.19
N PRO A 88 -12.80 21.97 17.80
CA PRO A 88 -12.70 21.75 19.25
C PRO A 88 -11.46 20.93 19.64
N PRO A 89 -10.95 21.06 20.88
CA PRO A 89 -9.69 20.46 21.30
C PRO A 89 -9.82 19.00 21.76
N ALA A 90 -8.68 18.30 21.66
CA ALA A 90 -8.47 16.90 22.02
C ALA A 90 -8.75 16.60 23.51
N ARG A 91 -9.34 15.43 23.76
CA ARG A 91 -9.40 14.80 25.09
C ARG A 91 -8.60 13.51 25.08
N THR A 92 -7.66 13.42 26.00
CA THR A 92 -6.94 12.21 26.38
C THR A 92 -7.90 11.24 27.09
N GLY A 93 -7.98 10.01 26.59
CA GLY A 93 -8.77 8.92 27.18
C GLY A 93 -7.90 7.67 27.32
N ARG A 94 -7.79 7.17 28.56
CA ARG A 94 -7.06 5.96 28.94
C ARG A 94 -7.59 4.70 28.26
N ALA A 95 -6.65 3.82 27.94
CA ALA A 95 -6.84 2.51 27.32
C ALA A 95 -7.65 1.53 28.18
N GLY A 96 -8.48 0.75 27.52
CA GLY A 96 -8.99 -0.56 27.95
C GLY A 96 -8.63 -1.62 26.89
N PRO A 97 -8.51 -2.91 27.26
CA PRO A 97 -8.07 -3.93 26.34
C PRO A 97 -9.25 -4.42 25.48
N GLY A 98 -9.06 -4.43 24.17
CA GLY A 98 -9.97 -5.06 23.21
C GLY A 98 -10.72 -4.06 22.32
N SER A 99 -10.59 -4.26 21.01
CA SER A 99 -11.29 -3.59 19.91
C SER A 99 -10.66 -2.31 19.35
N GLY A 100 -10.05 -2.46 18.16
CA GLY A 100 -9.90 -1.43 17.14
C GLY A 100 -8.97 -0.27 17.47
N LEU A 101 -7.96 -0.06 16.64
CA LEU A 101 -7.30 1.24 16.58
C LEU A 101 -8.35 2.33 16.35
N PRO A 102 -8.25 3.50 17.00
CA PRO A 102 -9.08 4.64 16.65
C PRO A 102 -8.95 4.89 15.15
N LEU A 103 -10.07 4.89 14.42
CA LEU A 103 -10.10 5.13 12.96
C LEU A 103 -9.39 6.45 12.56
N GLY A 104 -9.19 7.37 13.50
CA GLY A 104 -8.40 8.59 13.32
C GLY A 104 -6.90 8.33 13.09
N ASP A 105 -6.31 7.39 13.83
CA ASP A 105 -4.87 7.11 13.83
C ASP A 105 -4.46 6.41 12.54
N VAL A 106 -5.18 5.36 12.14
CA VAL A 106 -5.01 4.66 10.85
C VAL A 106 -5.11 5.64 9.67
N ARG A 107 -6.10 6.54 9.69
CA ARG A 107 -6.25 7.57 8.65
C ARG A 107 -5.07 8.54 8.63
N GLN A 108 -4.50 8.88 9.78
CA GLN A 108 -3.32 9.73 9.86
C GLN A 108 -2.10 9.02 9.25
N GLU A 109 -1.88 7.76 9.56
CA GLU A 109 -0.78 6.95 9.02
C GLU A 109 -0.90 6.78 7.50
N CYS A 110 -2.09 6.44 6.99
CA CYS A 110 -2.37 6.38 5.56
C CYS A 110 -2.04 7.70 4.85
N ARG A 111 -2.48 8.83 5.42
CA ARG A 111 -2.19 10.16 4.87
C ARG A 111 -0.69 10.49 4.94
N GLY A 112 -0.03 10.13 6.03
CA GLY A 112 1.41 10.33 6.22
C GLY A 112 2.22 9.59 5.18
N LEU A 113 1.94 8.29 5.00
CA LEU A 113 2.61 7.44 4.03
C LEU A 113 2.35 7.89 2.59
N ALA A 114 1.09 8.20 2.25
CA ALA A 114 0.75 8.74 0.93
C ALA A 114 1.47 10.07 0.64
N ARG A 115 1.55 10.96 1.64
CA ARG A 115 2.26 12.25 1.50
C ARG A 115 3.76 12.05 1.31
N ALA A 116 4.38 11.14 2.05
CA ALA A 116 5.79 10.80 1.90
C ALA A 116 6.08 10.23 0.50
N ALA A 117 5.21 9.35 -0.01
CA ALA A 117 5.30 8.79 -1.35
C ALA A 117 5.20 9.88 -2.44
N VAL A 118 4.20 10.76 -2.37
CA VAL A 118 4.03 11.88 -3.33
C VAL A 118 5.22 12.84 -3.33
N ARG A 119 5.90 12.99 -2.19
CA ARG A 119 7.11 13.81 -2.06
C ARG A 119 8.40 13.06 -2.42
N LEU A 120 8.31 11.78 -2.79
CA LEU A 120 9.44 10.88 -3.03
C LEU A 120 10.42 10.82 -1.83
N ASP A 121 9.89 10.96 -0.62
CA ASP A 121 10.67 10.98 0.62
C ASP A 121 10.89 9.54 1.13
N ALA A 122 11.85 8.85 0.49
CA ALA A 122 12.21 7.47 0.80
C ALA A 122 12.54 7.23 2.30
N PRO A 123 13.36 8.08 2.96
CA PRO A 123 13.61 7.94 4.39
C PRO A 123 12.35 8.06 5.24
N ALA A 124 11.44 9.00 4.92
CA ALA A 124 10.18 9.12 5.65
C ALA A 124 9.29 7.89 5.46
N MET A 125 9.18 7.33 4.25
CA MET A 125 8.43 6.09 4.02
C MET A 125 9.00 4.92 4.81
N GLU A 126 10.32 4.73 4.80
CA GLU A 126 10.95 3.65 5.56
C GLU A 126 10.70 3.76 7.07
N ARG A 127 10.80 4.98 7.63
CA ARG A 127 10.50 5.23 9.03
C ARG A 127 9.03 4.95 9.36
N LEU A 128 8.09 5.51 8.58
CA LEU A 128 6.66 5.34 8.81
C LEU A 128 6.24 3.86 8.72
N LEU A 129 6.73 3.11 7.72
CA LEU A 129 6.43 1.68 7.59
C LEU A 129 6.96 0.88 8.78
N ARG A 130 8.14 1.23 9.30
CA ARG A 130 8.72 0.58 10.48
C ARG A 130 7.92 0.89 11.74
N GLU A 131 7.52 2.14 11.94
CA GLU A 131 6.71 2.60 13.07
C GLU A 131 5.36 1.87 13.08
N VAL A 132 4.65 1.87 11.95
CA VAL A 132 3.35 1.19 11.79
C VAL A 132 3.45 -0.32 12.05
N LEU A 133 4.51 -0.99 11.55
CA LEU A 133 4.72 -2.42 11.83
C LEU A 133 5.01 -2.68 13.31
N ALA A 134 5.82 -1.84 13.96
CA ALA A 134 6.18 -2.00 15.35
C ALA A 134 5.02 -1.70 16.30
N GLU A 135 4.18 -0.74 15.97
CA GLU A 135 3.06 -0.29 16.80
C GLU A 135 1.85 -1.20 16.67
N HIS A 136 1.48 -1.60 15.45
CA HIS A 136 0.20 -2.26 15.17
C HIS A 136 0.32 -3.73 14.80
N GLY A 137 1.54 -4.21 14.58
CA GLY A 137 1.82 -5.55 14.06
C GLY A 137 1.50 -5.66 12.56
N LEU A 138 2.01 -6.73 11.95
CA LEU A 138 1.99 -6.92 10.50
C LEU A 138 0.58 -6.93 9.89
N VAL A 139 -0.34 -7.67 10.48
CA VAL A 139 -1.69 -7.86 9.91
C VAL A 139 -2.42 -6.52 9.83
N THR A 140 -2.45 -5.78 10.93
CA THR A 140 -3.08 -4.45 11.00
C THR A 140 -2.37 -3.45 10.09
N ALA A 141 -1.03 -3.41 10.14
CA ALA A 141 -0.22 -2.55 9.28
C ALA A 141 -0.54 -2.77 7.78
N TRP A 142 -0.68 -4.03 7.36
CA TRP A 142 -1.02 -4.37 5.99
C TRP A 142 -2.47 -4.00 5.63
N GLU A 143 -3.44 -4.51 6.38
CA GLU A 143 -4.87 -4.42 6.06
C GLU A 143 -5.40 -2.99 6.17
N GLU A 144 -4.92 -2.23 7.16
CA GLU A 144 -5.47 -0.92 7.50
C GLU A 144 -4.62 0.26 6.99
N VAL A 145 -3.32 0.07 6.72
CA VAL A 145 -2.41 1.16 6.31
C VAL A 145 -1.81 0.95 4.93
N MET A 146 -1.01 -0.11 4.74
CA MET A 146 -0.24 -0.31 3.51
C MET A 146 -1.14 -0.57 2.31
N ALA A 147 -2.04 -1.55 2.38
CA ALA A 147 -2.93 -1.89 1.28
C ALA A 147 -3.91 -0.74 0.95
N PRO A 148 -4.57 -0.07 1.93
CA PRO A 148 -5.40 1.10 1.64
C PRO A 148 -4.62 2.25 0.99
N THR A 149 -3.38 2.49 1.41
CA THR A 149 -2.51 3.52 0.80
C THR A 149 -2.18 3.18 -0.65
N LEU A 150 -1.78 1.94 -0.94
CA LEU A 150 -1.51 1.45 -2.30
C LEU A 150 -2.75 1.59 -3.20
N HIS A 151 -3.93 1.19 -2.71
CA HIS A 151 -5.18 1.34 -3.47
C HIS A 151 -5.59 2.81 -3.69
N ALA A 152 -5.33 3.68 -2.72
CA ALA A 152 -5.62 5.11 -2.87
C ALA A 152 -4.69 5.77 -3.90
N VAL A 153 -3.43 5.37 -3.91
CA VAL A 153 -2.40 5.76 -4.89
C VAL A 153 -2.78 5.27 -6.29
N GLY A 154 -3.08 3.98 -6.47
CA GLY A 154 -3.46 3.41 -7.77
C GLY A 154 -4.73 4.05 -8.36
N ARG A 155 -5.84 4.07 -7.60
CA ARG A 155 -7.13 4.60 -8.09
C ARG A 155 -7.09 6.09 -8.44
N LYS A 156 -6.34 6.89 -7.68
CA LYS A 156 -6.30 8.34 -7.91
C LYS A 156 -5.54 8.70 -9.18
N TRP A 157 -4.66 7.79 -9.65
CA TRP A 157 -3.71 8.07 -10.74
C TRP A 157 -3.94 7.27 -12.01
N GLU A 158 -4.78 6.23 -11.98
CA GLU A 158 -5.36 5.58 -13.17
C GLU A 158 -6.02 6.60 -14.13
N SER A 159 -6.47 7.75 -13.63
CA SER A 159 -7.09 8.82 -14.43
C SER A 159 -6.10 9.87 -14.99
N SER A 160 -4.80 9.74 -14.72
CA SER A 160 -3.82 10.84 -14.87
C SER A 160 -2.77 10.71 -15.99
N ASP A 161 -2.91 9.76 -16.92
CA ASP A 161 -2.10 9.65 -18.14
C ASP A 161 -0.58 9.58 -17.83
N ASP A 162 -0.15 8.46 -17.23
CA ASP A 162 1.24 8.13 -16.80
C ASP A 162 1.90 9.05 -15.75
N ARG A 163 1.17 10.01 -15.18
CA ARG A 163 1.66 10.79 -14.04
C ARG A 163 1.63 9.92 -12.78
N TYR A 164 2.72 9.92 -12.01
CA TYR A 164 2.87 9.26 -10.70
C TYR A 164 3.24 7.77 -10.72
N VAL A 165 3.63 7.23 -11.87
CA VAL A 165 4.22 5.88 -11.98
C VAL A 165 5.46 5.76 -11.06
N GLU A 166 6.24 6.83 -10.96
CA GLU A 166 7.39 6.91 -10.05
C GLU A 166 6.99 6.77 -8.57
N VAL A 167 5.82 7.27 -8.19
CA VAL A 167 5.33 7.20 -6.80
C VAL A 167 4.78 5.81 -6.49
N GLU A 168 4.05 5.19 -7.43
CA GLU A 168 3.57 3.81 -7.28
C GLU A 168 4.75 2.84 -7.12
N HIS A 169 5.76 2.94 -7.99
CA HIS A 169 6.96 2.12 -7.91
C HIS A 169 7.71 2.33 -6.59
N LEU A 170 7.92 3.58 -6.20
CA LEU A 170 8.65 3.89 -4.97
C LEU A 170 7.90 3.39 -3.72
N LEU A 171 6.58 3.63 -3.64
CA LEU A 171 5.77 3.14 -2.53
C LEU A 171 5.79 1.61 -2.47
N SER A 172 5.55 0.94 -3.60
CA SER A 172 5.55 -0.52 -3.68
C SER A 172 6.90 -1.11 -3.29
N TRP A 173 8.01 -0.49 -3.71
CA TRP A 173 9.37 -0.88 -3.35
C TRP A 173 9.60 -0.82 -1.83
N HIS A 174 9.20 0.29 -1.19
CA HIS A 174 9.39 0.45 0.25
C HIS A 174 8.47 -0.48 1.07
N VAL A 175 7.21 -0.64 0.67
CA VAL A 175 6.29 -1.62 1.30
C VAL A 175 6.88 -3.02 1.18
N SER A 176 7.30 -3.42 -0.01
CA SER A 176 7.94 -4.71 -0.24
C SER A 176 9.17 -4.93 0.65
N THR A 177 10.03 -3.91 0.75
CA THR A 177 11.23 -3.96 1.60
C THR A 177 10.87 -4.17 3.07
N ALA A 178 9.83 -3.48 3.56
CA ALA A 178 9.37 -3.64 4.94
C ALA A 178 8.82 -5.05 5.20
N LEU A 179 8.00 -5.58 4.29
CA LEU A 179 7.43 -6.93 4.40
C LEU A 179 8.50 -8.02 4.35
N ARG A 180 9.47 -7.93 3.42
CA ARG A 180 10.58 -8.90 3.32
C ARG A 180 11.47 -8.89 4.57
N ARG A 181 11.70 -7.73 5.18
CA ARG A 181 12.43 -7.61 6.45
C ARG A 181 11.65 -8.28 7.59
N ALA A 182 10.35 -8.02 7.70
CA ALA A 182 9.49 -8.67 8.69
C ALA A 182 9.48 -10.21 8.55
N ALA A 183 9.48 -10.71 7.31
CA ALA A 183 9.57 -12.15 7.04
C ALA A 183 10.91 -12.77 7.47
N SER A 184 12.01 -12.01 7.35
CA SER A 184 13.37 -12.47 7.67
C SER A 184 13.66 -12.48 9.17
N THR A 185 12.90 -11.74 9.97
CA THR A 185 13.03 -11.70 11.44
C THR A 185 12.24 -12.80 12.17
N GLY A 186 11.46 -13.62 11.44
CA GLY A 186 10.68 -14.71 12.04
C GLY A 186 11.56 -15.85 12.60
N PRO A 187 11.04 -16.67 13.53
CA PRO A 187 11.76 -17.82 14.06
C PRO A 187 12.13 -18.81 12.94
N ALA A 188 13.43 -19.10 12.81
CA ALA A 188 13.92 -20.11 11.89
C ALA A 188 13.63 -21.51 12.45
N ILE A 189 12.54 -22.13 12.01
CA ILE A 189 12.25 -23.52 12.34
C ILE A 189 12.73 -24.41 11.19
N ALA A 190 13.89 -25.04 11.38
CA ALA A 190 14.32 -26.15 10.52
C ALA A 190 13.51 -27.41 10.88
N SER A 191 12.27 -27.48 10.42
CA SER A 191 11.42 -28.67 10.58
C SER A 191 11.24 -29.36 9.22
N PRO A 192 11.20 -30.70 9.18
CA PRO A 192 10.90 -31.46 7.96
C PRO A 192 9.43 -31.34 7.52
N THR A 193 8.68 -30.37 8.04
CA THR A 193 7.27 -30.16 7.71
C THR A 193 7.07 -29.71 6.26
N ALA A 194 5.97 -30.21 5.67
CA ALA A 194 5.55 -29.82 4.33
C ALA A 194 5.40 -28.29 4.24
N PRO A 195 5.85 -27.64 3.18
CA PRO A 195 5.84 -26.18 3.11
C PRO A 195 4.54 -25.59 2.61
N VAL A 196 4.42 -24.27 2.76
CA VAL A 196 3.42 -23.44 2.07
C VAL A 196 4.07 -22.84 0.84
N VAL A 197 3.45 -23.00 -0.32
CA VAL A 197 3.89 -22.39 -1.58
C VAL A 197 3.06 -21.15 -1.85
N LEU A 198 3.71 -20.02 -2.16
CA LEU A 198 3.07 -18.76 -2.52
C LEU A 198 3.46 -18.39 -3.95
N ALA A 199 2.49 -18.20 -4.84
CA ALA A 199 2.73 -17.87 -6.23
C ALA A 199 1.63 -16.97 -6.79
N CYS A 200 2.02 -15.97 -7.60
CA CYS A 200 1.07 -15.31 -8.48
C CYS A 200 0.79 -16.21 -9.69
N VAL A 201 -0.46 -16.24 -10.14
CA VAL A 201 -0.87 -16.94 -11.37
C VAL A 201 -0.14 -16.37 -12.61
N PRO A 202 -0.16 -17.07 -13.76
CA PRO A 202 0.41 -16.55 -15.00
C PRO A 202 -0.10 -15.13 -15.31
N ALA A 203 0.79 -14.27 -15.81
CA ALA A 203 0.55 -12.85 -16.11
C ALA A 203 0.21 -11.94 -14.91
N GLU A 204 0.14 -12.46 -13.68
CA GLU A 204 -0.10 -11.64 -12.49
C GLU A 204 1.21 -11.07 -11.92
N GLN A 205 1.29 -9.74 -11.76
CA GLN A 205 2.49 -9.03 -11.32
C GLN A 205 2.39 -8.49 -9.88
N HIS A 206 1.21 -8.48 -9.27
CA HIS A 206 1.01 -7.89 -7.94
C HIS A 206 1.46 -8.85 -6.83
N THR A 207 2.71 -8.73 -6.36
CA THR A 207 3.28 -9.66 -5.36
C THR A 207 3.09 -9.23 -3.91
N LEU A 208 2.88 -7.95 -3.62
CA LEU A 208 2.85 -7.41 -2.24
C LEU A 208 1.89 -8.17 -1.29
N PRO A 209 0.68 -8.58 -1.72
CA PRO A 209 -0.21 -9.34 -0.85
C PRO A 209 0.34 -10.71 -0.44
N LEU A 210 1.08 -11.37 -1.33
CA LEU A 210 1.79 -12.61 -1.00
C LEU A 210 3.02 -12.37 -0.13
N GLU A 211 3.70 -11.23 -0.27
CA GLU A 211 4.80 -10.85 0.62
C GLU A 211 4.30 -10.59 2.04
N ALA A 212 3.11 -9.98 2.19
CA ALA A 212 2.46 -9.81 3.49
C ALA A 212 2.04 -11.16 4.09
N LEU A 213 1.51 -12.07 3.27
CA LEU A 213 1.25 -13.45 3.70
C LEU A 213 2.53 -14.17 4.13
N ALA A 214 3.61 -14.08 3.34
CA ALA A 214 4.88 -14.67 3.68
C ALA A 214 5.41 -14.17 5.03
N ALA A 215 5.33 -12.87 5.29
CA ALA A 215 5.73 -12.29 6.56
C ALA A 215 4.87 -12.82 7.73
N GLY A 216 3.55 -12.93 7.56
CA GLY A 216 2.65 -13.39 8.64
C GLY A 216 2.75 -14.88 8.95
N LEU A 217 3.14 -15.68 7.95
CA LEU A 217 3.50 -17.08 8.12
C LEU A 217 4.87 -17.23 8.79
N ALA A 218 5.84 -16.37 8.44
CA ALA A 218 7.16 -16.36 9.05
C ALA A 218 7.11 -15.98 10.54
N GLU A 219 6.27 -15.03 10.95
CA GLU A 219 5.99 -14.71 12.38
C GLU A 219 5.53 -15.95 13.18
N ARG A 220 4.92 -16.92 12.51
CA ARG A 220 4.44 -18.18 13.10
C ARG A 220 5.40 -19.35 12.93
N GLY A 221 6.59 -19.11 12.37
CA GLY A 221 7.59 -20.14 12.09
C GLY A 221 7.16 -21.16 11.03
N LEU A 222 6.20 -20.81 10.16
CA LEU A 222 5.67 -21.72 9.15
C LEU A 222 6.56 -21.75 7.89
N PRO A 223 6.95 -22.95 7.40
CA PRO A 223 7.90 -23.07 6.29
C PRO A 223 7.27 -22.59 4.99
N THR A 224 7.75 -21.46 4.47
CA THR A 224 7.16 -20.80 3.30
C THR A 224 8.13 -20.78 2.12
N ARG A 225 7.62 -20.96 0.89
CA ARG A 225 8.36 -20.86 -0.37
C ARG A 225 7.63 -19.87 -1.29
N MET A 226 8.19 -18.67 -1.44
CA MET A 226 7.65 -17.60 -2.26
C MET A 226 8.28 -17.64 -3.67
N PHE A 227 7.45 -17.84 -4.70
CA PHE A 227 7.88 -17.90 -6.10
C PHE A 227 7.69 -16.58 -6.86
N GLY A 228 6.97 -15.61 -6.27
CA GLY A 228 6.83 -14.27 -6.85
C GLY A 228 5.75 -14.16 -7.93
N ALA A 229 5.99 -13.23 -8.86
CA ALA A 229 5.08 -12.85 -9.93
C ALA A 229 5.07 -13.85 -11.10
N ALA A 230 3.96 -13.87 -11.84
CA ALA A 230 3.82 -14.46 -13.17
C ALA A 230 4.41 -15.87 -13.32
N VAL A 231 4.15 -16.74 -12.33
CA VAL A 231 4.72 -18.09 -12.32
C VAL A 231 4.04 -18.92 -13.42
N PRO A 232 4.81 -19.47 -14.39
CA PRO A 232 4.24 -20.33 -15.42
C PRO A 232 3.54 -21.56 -14.81
N ALA A 233 2.42 -21.97 -15.39
CA ALA A 233 1.60 -23.09 -14.89
C ALA A 233 2.41 -24.39 -14.71
N GLU A 234 3.26 -24.71 -15.70
CA GLU A 234 4.12 -25.90 -15.67
C GLU A 234 5.19 -25.83 -14.56
N ALA A 235 5.77 -24.64 -14.35
CA ALA A 235 6.76 -24.42 -13.30
C ALA A 235 6.13 -24.57 -11.91
N LEU A 236 4.90 -24.08 -11.74
CA LEU A 236 4.12 -24.23 -10.51
C LEU A 236 3.77 -25.71 -10.25
N ASP A 237 3.27 -26.45 -11.26
CA ASP A 237 2.98 -27.88 -11.11
C ASP A 237 4.23 -28.68 -10.72
N ALA A 238 5.35 -28.42 -11.40
CA ALA A 238 6.62 -29.06 -11.09
C ALA A 238 7.11 -28.72 -9.67
N ALA A 239 6.94 -27.47 -9.22
CA ALA A 239 7.28 -27.06 -7.86
C ALA A 239 6.43 -27.81 -6.83
N VAL A 240 5.10 -27.86 -7.02
CA VAL A 240 4.16 -28.55 -6.12
C VAL A 240 4.49 -30.04 -6.01
N ARG A 241 4.74 -30.72 -7.14
CA ARG A 241 5.10 -32.15 -7.13
C ARG A 241 6.40 -32.44 -6.41
N ARG A 242 7.41 -31.55 -6.55
CA ARG A 242 8.71 -31.71 -5.90
C ARG A 242 8.67 -31.38 -4.41
N SER A 243 7.91 -30.37 -4.02
CA SER A 243 7.92 -29.88 -2.63
C SER A 243 6.87 -30.52 -1.73
N GLY A 244 5.85 -31.16 -2.30
CA GLY A 244 4.74 -31.76 -1.56
C GLY A 244 4.12 -30.83 -0.50
N PRO A 245 3.63 -29.64 -0.88
CA PRO A 245 3.24 -28.61 0.07
C PRO A 245 1.94 -28.94 0.81
N ALA A 246 1.80 -28.46 2.05
CA ALA A 246 0.53 -28.56 2.78
C ALA A 246 -0.53 -27.62 2.18
N ALA A 247 -0.10 -26.46 1.69
CA ALA A 247 -0.96 -25.47 1.06
C ALA A 247 -0.26 -24.73 -0.08
N VAL A 248 -1.05 -24.26 -1.05
CA VAL A 248 -0.62 -23.38 -2.14
C VAL A 248 -1.53 -22.16 -2.15
N ALA A 249 -0.98 -20.96 -1.96
CA ALA A 249 -1.71 -19.71 -2.14
C ALA A 249 -1.46 -19.14 -3.53
N LEU A 250 -2.54 -19.00 -4.32
CA LEU A 250 -2.51 -18.46 -5.66
C LEU A 250 -3.09 -17.04 -5.66
N TRP A 251 -2.25 -16.06 -5.95
CA TRP A 251 -2.69 -14.67 -6.04
C TRP A 251 -3.18 -14.31 -7.44
N SER A 252 -4.31 -13.60 -7.49
CA SER A 252 -4.82 -12.92 -8.68
C SER A 252 -5.52 -11.61 -8.28
N GLN A 253 -5.03 -10.49 -8.84
CA GLN A 253 -5.59 -9.15 -8.66
C GLN A 253 -6.82 -8.94 -9.54
N ALA A 254 -6.80 -9.43 -10.78
CA ALA A 254 -7.85 -9.20 -11.76
C ALA A 254 -8.51 -10.51 -12.21
N ARG A 255 -9.81 -10.45 -12.52
CA ARG A 255 -10.55 -11.62 -13.03
C ARG A 255 -9.94 -12.20 -14.31
N SER A 256 -9.27 -11.37 -15.11
CA SER A 256 -8.58 -11.78 -16.33
C SER A 256 -7.36 -12.66 -16.08
N THR A 257 -6.70 -12.54 -14.92
CA THR A 257 -5.53 -13.38 -14.55
C THR A 257 -5.95 -14.62 -13.77
N ALA A 258 -7.18 -14.66 -13.23
CA ALA A 258 -7.67 -15.75 -12.39
C ALA A 258 -7.86 -17.08 -13.16
N ASP A 259 -6.82 -17.91 -13.16
CA ASP A 259 -6.83 -19.23 -13.80
C ASP A 259 -7.45 -20.31 -12.91
N HIS A 260 -8.77 -20.49 -13.04
CA HIS A 260 -9.50 -21.52 -12.31
C HIS A 260 -9.13 -22.96 -12.70
N ALA A 261 -8.64 -23.18 -13.92
CA ALA A 261 -8.24 -24.51 -14.37
C ALA A 261 -6.93 -24.91 -13.69
N LEU A 262 -5.96 -24.01 -13.64
CA LEU A 262 -4.72 -24.18 -12.90
C LEU A 262 -4.97 -24.43 -11.41
N ALA A 263 -5.82 -23.61 -10.78
CA ALA A 263 -6.13 -23.78 -9.36
C ALA A 263 -6.73 -25.17 -9.04
N ARG A 264 -7.66 -25.65 -9.90
CA ARG A 264 -8.25 -26.99 -9.76
C ARG A 264 -7.22 -28.08 -9.98
N HIS A 265 -6.39 -27.94 -11.02
CA HIS A 265 -5.31 -28.87 -11.32
C HIS A 265 -4.40 -29.05 -10.10
N VAL A 266 -3.89 -27.94 -9.55
CA VAL A 266 -3.04 -27.94 -8.35
C VAL A 266 -3.73 -28.58 -7.14
N ALA A 267 -5.01 -28.29 -6.91
CA ALA A 267 -5.78 -28.88 -5.80
C ALA A 267 -5.94 -30.40 -5.92
N THR A 268 -5.88 -30.94 -7.13
CA THR A 268 -5.96 -32.38 -7.41
C THR A 268 -4.59 -33.04 -7.59
N THR A 269 -3.50 -32.27 -7.59
CA THR A 269 -2.14 -32.79 -7.73
C THR A 269 -1.74 -33.54 -6.47
N ALA A 270 -1.85 -34.86 -6.53
CA ALA A 270 -1.45 -35.75 -5.46
C ALA A 270 0.04 -36.08 -5.52
N PHE A 271 0.70 -36.06 -4.36
CA PHE A 271 2.10 -36.46 -4.17
C PHE A 271 2.24 -37.39 -2.96
N GLY A 272 3.40 -38.05 -2.84
CA GLY A 272 3.65 -39.08 -1.82
C GLY A 272 3.52 -40.52 -2.33
N VAL A 273 3.77 -41.47 -1.44
CA VAL A 273 3.76 -42.92 -1.74
C VAL A 273 2.34 -43.45 -1.94
N ARG A 274 2.19 -44.56 -2.67
CA ARG A 274 0.90 -45.25 -2.82
C ARG A 274 0.33 -45.58 -1.44
N GLY A 275 -0.93 -45.20 -1.18
CA GLY A 275 -1.63 -45.41 0.10
C GLY A 275 -1.54 -44.25 1.09
N ALA A 276 -0.63 -43.28 0.89
CA ALA A 276 -0.49 -42.09 1.74
C ALA A 276 -0.37 -40.81 0.90
N ARG A 277 -1.05 -40.78 -0.25
CA ARG A 277 -1.03 -39.62 -1.14
C ARG A 277 -1.77 -38.46 -0.51
N THR A 278 -1.13 -37.31 -0.52
CA THR A 278 -1.71 -36.05 -0.06
C THR A 278 -1.79 -35.07 -1.22
N ALA A 279 -2.70 -34.11 -1.11
CA ALA A 279 -2.87 -33.00 -2.04
C ALA A 279 -2.90 -31.71 -1.22
N PRO A 280 -2.48 -30.57 -1.80
CA PRO A 280 -2.41 -29.33 -1.06
C PRO A 280 -3.79 -28.70 -0.93
N LEU A 281 -4.03 -27.98 0.17
CA LEU A 281 -5.12 -27.02 0.21
C LEU A 281 -4.77 -25.81 -0.66
N VAL A 282 -5.61 -25.46 -1.64
CA VAL A 282 -5.38 -24.29 -2.49
C VAL A 282 -6.14 -23.08 -1.97
N LEU A 283 -5.43 -22.01 -1.64
CA LEU A 283 -6.01 -20.72 -1.29
C LEU A 283 -6.12 -19.86 -2.55
N LEU A 284 -7.35 -19.54 -2.94
CA LEU A 284 -7.67 -18.59 -3.99
C LEU A 284 -7.57 -17.18 -3.40
N ALA A 285 -6.37 -16.60 -3.41
CA ALA A 285 -6.09 -15.32 -2.76
C ALA A 285 -6.26 -14.14 -3.73
N GLY A 286 -6.98 -13.12 -3.29
CA GLY A 286 -7.14 -11.87 -4.04
C GLY A 286 -8.47 -11.73 -4.79
N PRO A 287 -8.78 -10.51 -5.26
CA PRO A 287 -10.10 -10.17 -5.80
C PRO A 287 -10.39 -10.80 -7.17
N GLY A 288 -9.38 -11.26 -7.91
CA GLY A 288 -9.56 -11.93 -9.20
C GLY A 288 -10.44 -13.19 -9.13
N TRP A 289 -10.46 -13.87 -7.98
CA TRP A 289 -11.21 -15.10 -7.75
C TRP A 289 -12.67 -14.90 -7.32
N LEU A 290 -13.15 -13.65 -7.24
CA LEU A 290 -14.54 -13.36 -6.87
C LEU A 290 -15.52 -13.88 -7.94
N GLY A 291 -16.78 -14.11 -7.55
CA GLY A 291 -17.88 -14.44 -8.48
C GLY A 291 -18.07 -15.92 -8.81
N ARG A 292 -17.13 -16.82 -8.47
CA ARG A 292 -17.35 -18.28 -8.52
C ARG A 292 -17.19 -18.89 -7.12
N PRO A 293 -17.98 -19.91 -6.75
CA PRO A 293 -17.76 -20.63 -5.49
C PRO A 293 -16.45 -21.44 -5.55
N PRO A 294 -15.74 -21.61 -4.42
CA PRO A 294 -14.57 -22.49 -4.35
C PRO A 294 -14.95 -23.94 -4.72
N ALA A 295 -14.07 -24.59 -5.47
CA ALA A 295 -14.17 -26.02 -5.78
C ALA A 295 -13.62 -26.88 -4.62
N PRO A 296 -13.89 -28.20 -4.58
CA PRO A 296 -13.26 -29.10 -3.62
C PRO A 296 -11.74 -28.97 -3.61
N GLY A 297 -11.14 -28.98 -2.41
CA GLY A 297 -9.70 -28.76 -2.23
C GLY A 297 -9.25 -27.29 -2.34
N THR A 298 -10.18 -26.36 -2.53
CA THR A 298 -9.90 -24.92 -2.60
C THR A 298 -10.69 -24.12 -1.56
N VAL A 299 -10.12 -23.02 -1.09
CA VAL A 299 -10.77 -22.04 -0.20
C VAL A 299 -10.44 -20.63 -0.65
N ARG A 300 -11.32 -19.67 -0.37
CA ARG A 300 -11.12 -18.27 -0.74
C ARG A 300 -11.14 -17.38 0.52
N PRO A 301 -9.98 -17.11 1.15
CA PRO A 301 -9.92 -16.17 2.26
C PRO A 301 -10.27 -14.75 1.81
N THR A 302 -10.88 -13.98 2.69
CA THR A 302 -11.30 -12.59 2.46
C THR A 302 -10.22 -11.55 2.75
N GLY A 303 -9.20 -11.92 3.53
CA GLY A 303 -8.10 -11.05 3.93
C GLY A 303 -6.86 -11.81 4.41
N LEU A 304 -5.84 -11.07 4.81
CA LEU A 304 -4.56 -11.61 5.27
C LEU A 304 -4.74 -12.40 6.57
N ARG A 305 -5.51 -11.85 7.52
CA ARG A 305 -5.80 -12.50 8.81
C ARG A 305 -6.41 -13.89 8.62
N GLU A 306 -7.41 -13.99 7.75
CA GLU A 306 -8.11 -15.25 7.48
C GLU A 306 -7.18 -16.25 6.76
N ALA A 307 -6.41 -15.80 5.76
CA ALA A 307 -5.47 -16.64 5.03
C ALA A 307 -4.43 -17.27 5.98
N ILE A 308 -3.86 -16.47 6.88
CA ILE A 308 -2.94 -16.95 7.91
C ILE A 308 -3.62 -17.96 8.82
N GLY A 309 -4.85 -17.69 9.28
CA GLY A 309 -5.60 -18.60 10.15
C GLY A 309 -5.90 -19.94 9.49
N VAL A 310 -6.31 -19.94 8.22
CA VAL A 310 -6.55 -21.15 7.42
C VAL A 310 -5.29 -22.00 7.33
N ILE A 311 -4.15 -21.39 6.97
CA ILE A 311 -2.88 -22.12 6.83
C ILE A 311 -2.40 -22.64 8.19
N SER A 312 -2.47 -21.82 9.25
CA SER A 312 -1.99 -22.20 10.59
C SER A 312 -2.69 -23.46 11.13
N ARG A 313 -3.99 -23.63 10.83
CA ARG A 313 -4.74 -24.83 11.23
C ARG A 313 -4.21 -26.12 10.61
N LEU A 314 -3.59 -26.06 9.44
CA LEU A 314 -2.96 -27.23 8.80
C LEU A 314 -1.73 -27.75 9.56
N TYR A 315 -1.12 -26.89 10.38
CA TYR A 315 0.07 -27.21 11.18
C TYR A 315 -0.25 -27.38 12.67
N GLY A 316 -1.53 -27.48 13.04
CA GLY A 316 -1.95 -27.65 14.44
C GLY A 316 -1.87 -26.38 15.29
N GLY A 317 -1.81 -25.19 14.66
CA GLY A 317 -1.85 -23.92 15.40
C GLY A 317 -3.19 -23.70 16.12
N PRO A 318 -3.20 -23.04 17.30
CA PRO A 318 -4.44 -22.74 18.01
C PRO A 318 -5.35 -21.88 17.12
N ALA A 319 -6.64 -22.23 17.09
CA ALA A 319 -7.67 -21.36 16.53
C ALA A 319 -7.64 -20.05 17.33
N GLY A 320 -7.16 -18.96 16.72
CA GLY A 320 -7.11 -17.66 17.38
C GLY A 320 -8.51 -17.30 17.90
N ASP A 321 -8.55 -16.88 19.17
CA ASP A 321 -9.75 -16.53 19.93
C ASP A 321 -10.76 -15.75 19.07
N ALA A 322 -11.89 -16.40 18.83
CA ALA A 322 -13.11 -15.71 18.48
C ALA A 322 -13.61 -15.01 19.75
N ALA A 323 -13.38 -13.70 19.82
CA ALA A 323 -14.15 -12.69 20.55
C ALA A 323 -14.80 -13.14 21.87
N GLY A 324 -14.16 -12.78 22.98
CA GLY A 324 -14.82 -12.41 24.24
C GLY A 324 -14.84 -10.90 24.39
#